data_AF-A0AAW0E8U4-F1
#
_entry.id   AF-A0AAW0E8U4-F1
#
_cell.length_a   1.000
_cell.length_b   1.000
_cell.length_c   1.000
_cell.angle_alpha   90.00
_cell.angle_beta   90.00
_cell.angle_gamma   90.00
#
_symmetry.space_group_name_H-M   'P 1'
#
loop_
_entity.id
_entity.type
_entity.pdbx_description
1 polymer ?
#
loop_
_entity_poly.entity_id
_entity_poly.type
_entity_poly.pdbx_seq_one_letter_code
_entity_poly.pdbx_strand_id
1 'polypeptide(L)'
;MELRGVAIAEGDVLALSIRLAFELAMGRCTIPLSTTKSDLASHEFGLLREFRAAMVQRGRSRDELNNNLLPKCLPLIEAIGHRMAYESAASGGVPLDLLRLYEVGVVGIDLPWYMDHTSWTRTSHFDAEQKALDDVLQNLDLHLENTGAEPYARAAMLSDSTWSKFVDSLRVYTGTASYSPFHASARL
;
A
#
# COMPACT_ATOMS: atom_id res chain seq x y z
N MET A 1 -11.50 10.90 -6.83
CA MET A 1 -11.45 10.63 -8.28
C MET A 1 -10.18 11.21 -8.92
N GLU A 2 -9.65 12.32 -8.41
CA GLU A 2 -8.43 13.02 -8.89
C GLU A 2 -7.13 12.18 -8.87
N LEU A 3 -6.88 11.37 -7.82
CA LEU A 3 -5.60 10.64 -7.70
C LEU A 3 -5.34 9.59 -8.78
N ARG A 4 -6.38 9.00 -9.39
CA ARG A 4 -6.19 7.98 -10.45
C ARG A 4 -5.61 8.58 -11.72
N GLY A 5 -5.83 9.87 -11.97
CA GLY A 5 -5.25 10.58 -13.11
C GLY A 5 -3.73 10.70 -13.01
N VAL A 6 -3.20 10.83 -11.78
CA VAL A 6 -1.75 10.94 -11.53
C VAL A 6 -1.00 9.69 -11.98
N ALA A 7 -1.61 8.51 -11.86
CA ALA A 7 -1.00 7.24 -12.26
C ALA A 7 -0.82 7.06 -13.79
N ILE A 8 -1.36 7.98 -14.61
CA ILE A 8 -1.32 7.90 -16.08
C ILE A 8 -0.73 9.17 -16.69
N ALA A 9 -0.97 10.33 -16.08
CA ALA A 9 -0.70 11.65 -16.66
C ALA A 9 0.79 11.87 -17.03
N GLU A 10 1.72 11.34 -16.24
CA GLU A 10 3.18 11.50 -16.46
C GLU A 10 3.82 10.23 -17.05
N GLY A 11 2.99 9.37 -17.63
CA GLY A 11 3.36 8.03 -18.06
C GLY A 11 2.64 7.00 -17.21
N ASP A 12 2.11 5.99 -17.89
CA ASP A 12 1.49 4.84 -17.22
C ASP A 12 2.50 4.19 -16.25
N VAL A 13 2.11 4.07 -14.98
CA VAL A 13 3.00 3.55 -13.91
C VAL A 13 3.60 2.20 -14.29
N LEU A 14 2.81 1.30 -14.90
CA LEU A 14 3.32 -0.01 -15.31
C LEU A 14 4.35 0.12 -16.44
N ALA A 15 4.09 0.96 -17.46
CA ALA A 15 5.03 1.22 -18.53
C ALA A 15 6.35 1.83 -18.02
N LEU A 16 6.27 2.77 -17.08
CA LEU A 16 7.44 3.36 -16.42
C LEU A 16 8.22 2.31 -15.61
N SER A 17 7.52 1.48 -14.84
CA SER A 17 8.14 0.41 -14.05
C SER A 17 8.86 -0.62 -14.92
N ILE A 18 8.27 -1.01 -16.06
CA ILE A 18 8.93 -1.89 -17.03
C ILE A 18 10.22 -1.24 -17.53
N ARG A 19 10.15 0.01 -18.02
CA ARG A 19 11.33 0.71 -18.53
C ARG A 19 12.43 0.80 -17.47
N LEU A 20 12.07 1.23 -16.26
CA LEU A 20 13.03 1.40 -15.17
C LEU A 20 13.67 0.08 -14.76
N ALA A 21 12.88 -1.00 -14.60
CA ALA A 21 13.39 -2.32 -14.22
C ALA A 21 14.47 -2.83 -15.19
N PHE A 22 14.23 -2.70 -16.49
CA PHE A 22 15.21 -3.09 -17.51
C PHE A 22 16.46 -2.21 -17.50
N GLU A 23 16.33 -0.89 -17.39
CA GLU A 23 17.47 0.04 -17.34
C GLU A 23 18.37 -0.22 -16.12
N LEU A 24 17.77 -0.51 -14.96
CA LEU A 24 18.49 -0.89 -13.73
C LEU A 24 19.18 -2.25 -13.84
N ALA A 25 18.48 -3.22 -14.43
CA ALA A 25 19.02 -4.56 -14.58
C ALA A 25 20.19 -4.59 -15.58
N MET A 26 20.14 -3.75 -16.63
CA MET A 26 21.23 -3.53 -17.58
C MET A 26 22.35 -2.61 -17.08
N GLY A 27 22.19 -1.97 -15.91
CA GLY A 27 23.18 -1.06 -15.35
C GLY A 27 23.29 0.29 -16.07
N ARG A 28 22.25 0.69 -16.80
CA ARG A 28 22.16 2.00 -17.48
C ARG A 28 21.69 3.11 -16.55
N CYS A 29 21.00 2.73 -15.46
CA CYS A 29 20.56 3.61 -14.40
C CYS A 29 21.03 3.05 -13.04
N THR A 30 21.18 3.93 -12.05
CA THR A 30 21.56 3.57 -10.68
C THR A 30 20.62 4.26 -9.69
N ILE A 31 20.33 3.57 -8.60
CA ILE A 31 19.48 4.06 -7.50
C ILE A 31 20.38 4.25 -6.27
N PRO A 32 20.09 5.21 -5.38
CA PRO A 32 20.80 5.31 -4.12
C PRO A 32 20.80 3.98 -3.37
N LEU A 33 22.00 3.54 -2.96
CA LEU A 33 22.16 2.31 -2.18
C LEU A 33 21.47 2.45 -0.82
N SER A 34 21.11 1.31 -0.24
CA SER A 34 20.58 1.23 1.12
C SER A 34 21.54 1.86 2.13
N THR A 35 21.03 2.79 2.93
CA THR A 35 21.82 3.44 4.00
C THR A 35 22.00 2.50 5.20
N THR A 36 21.02 1.62 5.41
CA THR A 36 20.95 0.71 6.56
C THR A 36 20.70 -0.72 6.09
N LYS A 37 21.11 -1.72 6.87
CA LYS A 37 20.69 -3.10 6.64
C LYS A 37 19.28 -3.31 7.21
N SER A 38 18.29 -3.45 6.34
CA SER A 38 16.89 -3.76 6.71
C SER A 38 16.35 -4.93 5.89
N ASP A 39 15.23 -5.50 6.30
CA ASP A 39 14.54 -6.55 5.54
C ASP A 39 14.05 -5.99 4.20
N LEU A 40 13.57 -4.74 4.16
CA LEU A 40 13.18 -4.05 2.92
C LEU A 40 14.36 -3.91 1.93
N ALA A 41 15.55 -3.60 2.45
CA ALA A 41 16.76 -3.54 1.63
C ALA A 41 17.16 -4.91 1.08
N SER A 42 16.95 -5.97 1.88
CA SER A 42 17.21 -7.34 1.46
C SER A 42 16.22 -7.80 0.38
N HIS A 43 14.95 -7.38 0.49
CA HIS A 43 13.89 -7.62 -0.50
C HIS A 43 14.21 -6.98 -1.85
N GLU A 44 14.52 -5.67 -1.86
CA GLU A 44 14.96 -4.98 -3.07
C GLU A 44 16.12 -5.72 -3.75
N PHE A 45 17.18 -6.02 -2.98
CA PHE A 45 18.37 -6.67 -3.52
C PHE A 45 18.07 -8.07 -4.05
N GLY A 46 17.24 -8.83 -3.35
CA GLY A 46 16.77 -10.16 -3.74
C GLY A 46 16.02 -10.15 -5.05
N LEU A 47 14.99 -9.31 -5.17
CA LEU A 47 14.19 -9.19 -6.39
C LEU A 47 15.02 -8.71 -7.58
N LEU A 48 15.94 -7.75 -7.39
CA LEU A 48 16.82 -7.29 -8.46
C LEU A 48 17.75 -8.42 -8.95
N ARG A 49 18.27 -9.23 -8.02
CA ARG A 49 19.11 -10.38 -8.33
C ARG A 49 18.33 -11.45 -9.10
N GLU A 50 17.12 -11.78 -8.65
CA GLU A 50 16.23 -12.73 -9.34
C GLU A 50 15.86 -12.25 -10.75
N PHE A 51 15.53 -10.96 -10.88
CA PHE A 51 15.22 -10.36 -12.17
C PHE A 51 16.41 -10.41 -13.13
N ARG A 52 17.62 -10.08 -12.66
CA ARG A 52 18.85 -10.22 -13.46
C ARG A 52 19.12 -11.66 -13.85
N ALA A 53 18.93 -12.62 -12.94
CA ALA A 53 19.08 -14.04 -13.25
C ALA A 53 18.10 -14.50 -14.33
N ALA A 54 16.83 -14.07 -14.24
CA ALA A 54 15.81 -14.35 -15.25
C ALA A 54 16.15 -13.72 -16.62
N MET A 55 16.77 -12.52 -16.64
CA MET A 55 17.26 -11.94 -17.90
C MET A 55 18.43 -12.71 -18.53
N VAL A 56 19.29 -13.34 -17.72
CA VAL A 56 20.47 -14.08 -18.19
C VAL A 56 20.14 -15.48 -18.70
N GLN A 57 19.06 -16.12 -18.22
CA GLN A 57 18.57 -17.43 -18.69
C GLN A 57 17.99 -17.39 -20.13
N ARG A 58 18.60 -16.60 -21.01
CA ARG A 58 18.31 -16.40 -22.43
C ARG A 58 18.22 -17.74 -23.16
N GLY A 59 17.02 -18.10 -23.60
CA GLY A 59 16.83 -19.29 -24.41
C GLY A 59 15.48 -19.44 -25.09
N ARG A 60 14.53 -18.52 -24.93
CA ARG A 60 13.17 -18.70 -25.45
C ARG A 60 12.59 -17.42 -26.04
N SER A 61 11.58 -17.61 -26.89
CA SER A 61 10.91 -16.56 -27.69
C SER A 61 10.69 -15.27 -26.89
N ARG A 62 10.66 -14.13 -27.59
CA ARG A 62 10.30 -12.81 -27.03
C ARG A 62 9.05 -12.88 -26.14
N ASP A 63 8.09 -13.73 -26.51
CA ASP A 63 6.84 -13.90 -25.77
C ASP A 63 7.02 -14.58 -24.41
N GLU A 64 7.90 -15.57 -24.31
CA GLU A 64 8.21 -16.22 -23.03
C GLU A 64 8.99 -15.29 -22.10
N LEU A 65 9.85 -14.45 -22.66
CA LEU A 65 10.55 -13.41 -21.92
C LEU A 65 9.57 -12.36 -21.38
N ASN A 66 8.61 -11.93 -22.21
CA ASN A 66 7.56 -11.01 -21.79
C ASN A 66 6.70 -11.60 -20.68
N ASN A 67 6.27 -12.86 -20.82
CA ASN A 67 5.41 -13.52 -19.84
C ASN A 67 6.10 -13.74 -18.47
N ASN A 68 7.43 -13.93 -18.46
CA ASN A 68 8.17 -14.19 -17.22
C ASN A 68 8.73 -12.93 -16.55
N LEU A 69 9.16 -11.93 -17.33
CA LEU A 69 9.80 -10.72 -16.80
C LEU A 69 8.82 -9.57 -16.55
N LEU A 70 7.84 -9.34 -17.43
CA LEU A 70 6.94 -8.18 -17.28
C LEU A 70 6.16 -8.21 -15.96
N PRO A 71 5.63 -9.36 -15.49
CA PRO A 71 4.96 -9.40 -14.19
C PRO A 71 5.86 -9.07 -13.00
N LYS A 72 7.18 -9.21 -13.15
CA LYS A 72 8.17 -8.93 -12.09
C LYS A 72 8.64 -7.48 -12.06
N CYS A 73 8.37 -6.71 -13.11
CA CYS A 73 8.87 -5.33 -13.22
C CYS A 73 8.24 -4.41 -12.17
N LEU A 74 6.91 -4.41 -12.04
CA LEU A 74 6.24 -3.56 -11.06
C LEU A 74 6.60 -3.91 -9.61
N PRO A 75 6.53 -5.19 -9.16
CA PRO A 75 6.94 -5.55 -7.80
C PRO A 75 8.40 -5.17 -7.47
N LEU A 76 9.32 -5.31 -8.43
CA LEU A 76 10.71 -4.88 -8.24
C LEU A 76 10.81 -3.37 -7.99
N ILE A 77 10.13 -2.56 -8.80
CA ILE A 77 10.16 -1.10 -8.65
C ILE A 77 9.44 -0.65 -7.37
N GLU A 78 8.35 -1.32 -6.99
CA GLU A 78 7.68 -1.07 -5.71
C GLU A 78 8.59 -1.40 -4.52
N ALA A 79 9.29 -2.53 -4.52
CA ALA A 79 10.22 -2.89 -3.46
C ALA A 79 11.33 -1.84 -3.26
N ILE A 80 11.90 -1.33 -4.36
CA ILE A 80 12.85 -0.21 -4.34
C ILE A 80 12.20 1.02 -3.70
N GLY A 81 10.99 1.38 -4.17
CA GLY A 81 10.23 2.52 -3.66
C GLY A 81 9.93 2.41 -2.18
N HIS A 82 9.55 1.21 -1.70
CA HIS A 82 9.26 0.95 -0.30
C HIS A 82 10.48 1.17 0.59
N ARG A 83 11.64 0.61 0.23
CA ARG A 83 12.88 0.84 0.96
C ARG A 83 13.24 2.33 0.98
N MET A 84 13.20 2.99 -0.19
CA MET A 84 13.54 4.41 -0.30
C MET A 84 12.60 5.30 0.52
N ALA A 85 11.30 5.01 0.49
CA ALA A 85 10.31 5.74 1.27
C ALA A 85 10.55 5.57 2.77
N TYR A 86 10.81 4.35 3.23
CA TYR A 86 11.13 4.08 4.64
C TYR A 86 12.39 4.82 5.09
N GLU A 87 13.49 4.76 4.33
CA GLU A 87 14.74 5.45 4.68
C GLU A 87 14.58 6.98 4.69
N SER A 88 13.83 7.52 3.72
CA SER A 88 13.54 8.94 3.64
C SER A 88 12.66 9.40 4.81
N ALA A 89 11.67 8.60 5.19
CA ALA A 89 10.81 8.88 6.33
C ALA A 89 11.59 8.81 7.66
N ALA A 90 12.45 7.80 7.82
CA ALA A 90 13.30 7.66 8.99
C ALA A 90 14.28 8.83 9.14
N SER A 91 14.94 9.24 8.04
CA SER A 91 15.84 10.41 8.05
C SER A 91 15.10 11.74 8.20
N GLY A 92 13.85 11.82 7.75
CA GLY A 92 12.97 12.98 7.93
C GLY A 92 12.36 13.11 9.33
N GLY A 93 12.63 12.16 10.23
CA GLY A 93 12.13 12.20 11.61
C GLY A 93 10.66 11.80 11.75
N VAL A 94 10.13 10.99 10.83
CA VAL A 94 8.79 10.42 10.98
C VAL A 94 8.73 9.56 12.26
N PRO A 95 7.65 9.66 13.07
CA PRO A 95 7.47 8.86 14.28
C PRO A 95 7.68 7.35 14.07
N LEU A 96 8.33 6.72 15.04
CA LEU A 96 8.77 5.32 14.94
C LEU A 96 7.61 4.32 14.85
N ASP A 97 6.49 4.61 15.49
CA ASP A 97 5.27 3.81 15.41
C ASP A 97 4.69 3.80 13.99
N LEU A 98 4.65 4.96 13.32
CA LEU A 98 4.25 5.05 11.90
C LEU A 98 5.24 4.31 10.98
N LEU A 99 6.55 4.41 11.24
CA LEU A 99 7.57 3.68 10.48
C LEU A 99 7.40 2.16 10.63
N ARG A 100 7.13 1.67 11.85
CA ARG A 100 6.88 0.25 12.11
C ARG A 100 5.61 -0.23 11.41
N LEU A 101 4.52 0.55 11.48
CA LEU A 101 3.28 0.23 10.79
C LEU A 101 3.49 0.15 9.28
N TYR A 102 4.24 1.09 8.71
CA TYR A 102 4.62 1.07 7.30
C TYR A 102 5.41 -0.18 6.93
N GLU A 103 6.47 -0.49 7.68
CA GLU A 103 7.36 -1.63 7.42
C GLU A 103 6.59 -2.96 7.49
N VAL A 104 5.79 -3.17 8.53
CA VAL A 104 4.98 -4.40 8.67
C VAL A 104 3.93 -4.51 7.56
N GLY A 105 3.32 -3.39 7.15
CA GLY A 105 2.40 -3.35 6.02
C GLY A 105 3.07 -3.74 4.70
N VAL A 106 4.27 -3.21 4.44
CA VAL A 106 5.07 -3.56 3.25
C VAL A 106 5.49 -5.03 3.27
N VAL A 107 5.93 -5.55 4.42
CA VAL A 107 6.24 -6.98 4.57
C VAL A 107 5.03 -7.83 4.26
N GLY A 108 3.83 -7.40 4.64
CA GLY A 108 2.57 -8.09 4.36
C GLY A 108 2.24 -8.23 2.86
N ILE A 109 2.65 -7.28 2.03
CA ILE A 109 2.39 -7.28 0.58
C ILE A 109 3.07 -8.48 -0.11
N ASP A 110 4.28 -8.84 0.31
CA ASP A 110 5.06 -9.96 -0.23
C ASP A 110 5.57 -10.90 0.88
N LEU A 111 4.69 -11.19 1.84
CA LEU A 111 5.02 -12.04 2.99
C LEU A 111 5.67 -13.39 2.60
N PRO A 112 5.25 -14.10 1.52
CA PRO A 112 5.93 -15.32 1.10
C PRO A 112 7.42 -15.11 0.83
N TRP A 113 7.82 -14.04 0.14
CA TRP A 113 9.22 -13.76 -0.10
C TRP A 113 9.97 -13.52 1.20
N TYR A 114 9.41 -12.72 2.11
CA TYR A 114 10.03 -12.44 3.41
C TYR A 114 10.19 -13.72 4.24
N MET A 115 9.19 -14.60 4.27
CA MET A 115 9.27 -15.87 4.99
C MET A 115 10.38 -16.79 4.48
N ASP A 116 10.66 -16.76 3.17
CA ASP A 116 11.70 -17.59 2.56
C ASP A 116 13.12 -17.04 2.78
N HIS A 117 13.26 -15.74 3.06
CA HIS A 117 14.55 -15.05 3.05
C HIS A 117 14.95 -14.37 4.37
N THR A 118 14.05 -14.32 5.35
CA THR A 118 14.24 -13.63 6.62
C THR A 118 13.72 -14.47 7.79
N SER A 119 13.61 -13.87 8.99
CA SER A 119 13.00 -14.50 10.17
C SER A 119 11.48 -14.34 10.25
N TRP A 120 10.83 -13.69 9.28
CA TRP A 120 9.38 -13.51 9.30
C TRP A 120 8.64 -14.86 9.21
N THR A 121 7.60 -14.99 10.03
CA THR A 121 6.62 -16.07 9.97
C THR A 121 5.24 -15.46 9.85
N ARG A 122 4.23 -16.23 9.43
CA ARG A 122 2.85 -15.74 9.42
C ARG A 122 2.39 -15.25 10.79
N THR A 123 2.73 -15.98 11.85
CA THR A 123 2.37 -15.61 13.22
C THR A 123 3.10 -14.36 13.67
N SER A 124 4.42 -14.28 13.45
CA SER A 124 5.18 -13.09 13.86
C SER A 124 4.78 -11.84 13.07
N HIS A 125 4.39 -11.99 11.80
CA HIS A 125 3.81 -10.90 10.99
C HIS A 125 2.49 -10.41 11.60
N PHE A 126 1.57 -11.33 11.88
CA PHE A 126 0.29 -11.00 12.50
C PHE A 126 0.46 -10.28 13.85
N ASP A 127 1.31 -10.81 14.73
CA ASP A 127 1.57 -10.22 16.05
C ASP A 127 2.22 -8.83 15.92
N ALA A 128 3.15 -8.66 14.97
CA ALA A 128 3.80 -7.37 14.72
C ALA A 128 2.82 -6.34 14.13
N GLU A 129 1.91 -6.76 13.25
CA GLU A 129 0.90 -5.91 12.64
C GLU A 129 -0.09 -5.42 13.69
N GLN A 130 -0.62 -6.32 14.51
CA GLN A 130 -1.51 -5.97 15.61
C GLN A 130 -0.84 -4.98 16.55
N LYS A 131 0.42 -5.24 16.95
CA LYS A 131 1.15 -4.34 17.83
C LYS A 131 1.39 -2.96 17.19
N ALA A 132 1.76 -2.91 15.91
CA ALA A 132 2.00 -1.65 15.23
C ALA A 132 0.71 -0.81 15.11
N LEU A 133 -0.43 -1.46 14.88
CA LEU A 133 -1.74 -0.81 14.90
C LEU A 133 -2.08 -0.27 16.29
N ASP A 134 -1.91 -1.07 17.34
CA ASP A 134 -2.18 -0.66 18.73
C ASP A 134 -1.31 0.54 19.14
N ASP A 135 -0.02 0.53 18.78
CA ASP A 135 0.92 1.61 19.08
C ASP A 135 0.52 2.93 18.37
N VAL A 136 0.11 2.85 17.09
CA VAL A 136 -0.34 4.04 16.31
C VAL A 136 -1.70 4.55 16.78
N LEU A 137 -2.64 3.66 17.11
CA LEU A 137 -3.98 4.04 17.58
C LEU A 137 -3.93 4.87 18.86
N GLN A 138 -2.98 4.59 19.76
CA GLN A 138 -2.80 5.37 20.99
C GLN A 138 -2.43 6.84 20.75
N ASN A 139 -1.78 7.14 19.63
CA ASN A 139 -1.30 8.47 19.28
C ASN A 139 -1.96 9.03 18.01
N LEU A 140 -3.06 8.42 17.55
CA LEU A 140 -3.64 8.71 16.24
C LEU A 140 -4.03 10.19 16.10
N ASP A 141 -4.67 10.76 17.11
CA ASP A 141 -5.10 12.17 17.08
C ASP A 141 -3.89 13.11 16.93
N LEU A 142 -2.83 12.87 17.69
CA LEU A 142 -1.57 13.62 17.59
C LEU A 142 -0.95 13.51 16.19
N HIS A 143 -0.94 12.30 15.62
CA HIS A 143 -0.41 12.09 14.27
C HIS A 143 -1.22 12.86 13.21
N LEU A 144 -2.56 12.86 13.34
CA LEU A 144 -3.45 13.59 12.45
C LEU A 144 -3.26 15.11 12.58
N GLU A 145 -3.18 15.63 13.81
CA GLU A 145 -2.89 17.04 14.07
C GLU A 145 -1.56 17.48 13.45
N ASN A 146 -0.51 16.67 13.61
CA ASN A 146 0.82 16.94 13.07
C ASN A 146 0.87 16.99 11.53
N THR A 147 -0.13 16.44 10.83
CA THR A 147 -0.22 16.61 9.37
C THR A 147 -0.56 18.03 8.94
N GLY A 148 -1.16 18.83 9.84
CA GLY A 148 -1.68 20.16 9.51
C GLY A 148 -2.83 20.15 8.48
N ALA A 149 -3.46 18.98 8.26
CA ALA A 149 -4.48 18.82 7.22
C ALA A 149 -5.86 19.36 7.60
N GLU A 150 -6.09 19.66 8.89
CA GLU A 150 -7.39 20.12 9.41
C GLU A 150 -8.03 21.26 8.59
N PRO A 151 -7.31 22.34 8.20
CA PRO A 151 -7.91 23.44 7.44
C PRO A 151 -8.38 23.05 6.03
N TYR A 152 -7.90 21.93 5.50
CA TYR A 152 -8.21 21.43 4.16
C TYR A 152 -9.25 20.30 4.19
N ALA A 153 -9.58 19.78 5.37
CA ALA A 153 -10.53 18.71 5.55
C ALA A 153 -11.97 19.25 5.38
N ARG A 154 -12.68 18.78 4.34
CA ARG A 154 -14.05 19.24 4.00
C ARG A 154 -15.12 18.17 4.19
N ALA A 155 -14.76 17.00 4.71
CA ALA A 155 -15.70 15.91 4.86
C ALA A 155 -16.75 16.24 5.94
N ALA A 156 -18.02 15.93 5.67
CA ALA A 156 -19.09 16.20 6.64
C ALA A 156 -18.95 15.37 7.93
N MET A 157 -18.29 14.21 7.85
CA MET A 157 -18.10 13.28 8.95
C MET A 157 -16.93 13.64 9.89
N LEU A 158 -16.31 14.81 9.74
CA LEU A 158 -15.19 15.24 10.60
C LEU A 158 -15.63 15.60 12.02
N SER A 159 -16.89 16.01 12.20
CA SER A 159 -17.43 16.32 13.51
C SER A 159 -18.94 16.11 13.54
N ASP A 160 -19.48 15.80 14.72
CA ASP A 160 -20.92 15.63 14.92
C ASP A 160 -21.72 16.84 14.43
N SER A 161 -21.20 18.05 14.66
CA SER A 161 -21.89 19.28 14.24
C SER A 161 -21.94 19.45 12.72
N THR A 162 -20.87 19.08 12.00
CA THR A 162 -20.85 19.12 10.52
C THR A 162 -21.69 17.99 9.95
N TRP A 163 -21.67 16.84 10.60
CA TRP A 163 -22.47 15.67 10.24
C TRP A 163 -23.96 15.96 10.36
N SER A 164 -24.42 16.51 11.49
CA SER A 164 -25.82 16.92 11.67
C SER A 164 -26.27 17.92 10.61
N LYS A 165 -25.48 18.97 10.36
CA LYS A 165 -25.80 19.95 9.30
C LYS A 165 -25.92 19.31 7.93
N PHE A 166 -25.06 18.34 7.62
CA PHE A 166 -25.13 17.59 6.39
C PHE A 166 -26.41 16.75 6.32
N VAL A 167 -26.73 15.97 7.37
CA VAL A 167 -27.95 15.16 7.45
C VAL A 167 -29.21 16.03 7.31
N ASP A 168 -29.25 17.18 7.99
CA ASP A 168 -30.36 18.13 7.92
C ASP A 168 -30.55 18.74 6.53
N SER A 169 -29.50 18.79 5.71
CA SER A 169 -29.58 19.26 4.32
C SER A 169 -30.17 18.23 3.35
N LEU A 170 -30.30 16.97 3.77
CA LEU A 170 -30.78 15.89 2.90
C LEU A 170 -32.30 15.93 2.76
N ARG A 171 -32.77 15.70 1.53
CA ARG A 171 -34.21 15.59 1.26
C ARG A 171 -34.73 14.28 1.86
N VAL A 172 -35.62 14.40 2.85
CA VAL A 172 -36.33 13.26 3.42
C VAL A 172 -37.51 12.88 2.52
N TYR A 173 -37.56 11.62 2.11
CA TYR A 173 -38.72 11.03 1.43
C TYR A 173 -39.50 10.18 2.43
N THR A 174 -40.77 10.51 2.63
CA THR A 174 -41.68 9.74 3.48
C THR A 174 -42.74 9.05 2.63
N GLY A 175 -43.24 7.91 3.11
CA GLY A 175 -44.29 7.14 2.44
C GLY A 175 -45.20 6.49 3.47
N THR A 176 -46.48 6.30 3.11
CA THR A 176 -47.50 5.70 3.98
C THR A 176 -47.68 4.21 3.73
N ALA A 177 -46.69 3.54 3.13
CA ALA A 177 -46.77 2.12 2.86
C ALA A 177 -46.80 1.34 4.19
N SER A 178 -47.92 0.68 4.47
CA SER A 178 -48.02 -0.27 5.57
C SER A 178 -47.64 -1.67 5.05
N TYR A 179 -46.69 -2.31 5.72
CA TYR A 179 -46.34 -3.70 5.49
C TYR A 179 -46.83 -4.50 6.69
N SER A 180 -47.75 -5.45 6.46
CA SER A 180 -48.13 -6.43 7.48
C SER A 180 -47.35 -7.72 7.23
N PRO A 181 -46.26 -7.99 7.98
CA PRO A 181 -45.37 -9.13 7.73
C PRO A 181 -46.04 -10.49 7.93
N PHE A 182 -47.22 -10.55 8.56
CA PHE A 182 -47.91 -11.79 8.85
C PHE A 182 -49.42 -11.64 8.62
N HIS A 183 -49.92 -12.20 7.52
CA HIS A 183 -51.31 -12.62 7.46
C HIS A 183 -51.46 -13.84 8.37
N ALA A 184 -52.09 -13.67 9.53
CA ALA A 184 -52.55 -14.78 10.34
C ALA A 184 -53.64 -15.54 9.55
N SER A 185 -53.24 -16.49 8.71
CA SER A 185 -54.17 -17.53 8.26
C SER A 185 -54.47 -18.41 9.47
N ALA A 186 -55.58 -18.12 10.13
CA ALA A 186 -56.26 -19.09 10.97
C ALA A 186 -56.51 -20.35 10.13
N ARG A 187 -55.80 -21.43 10.42
CA ARG A 187 -56.15 -22.76 9.92
C ARG A 187 -57.16 -23.36 10.90
N LEU A 188 -58.32 -23.72 10.34
CA LEU A 188 -59.37 -24.55 10.93
C LEU A 188 -58.83 -25.92 11.36
#